data_AF-R9AQ78-F1
#
_entry.id   AF-R9AQ78-F1
#
_cell.length_a   1.000
_cell.length_b   1.000
_cell.length_c   1.000
_cell.angle_alpha   90.00
_cell.angle_beta   90.00
_cell.angle_gamma   90.00
#
_symmetry.space_group_name_H-M   'P 1'
#
loop_
_entity.id
_entity.type
_entity.pdbx_description
1 polymer ?
#
loop_
_entity_poly.entity_id
_entity_poly.type
_entity_poly.pdbx_seq_one_letter_code
_entity_poly.pdbx_strand_id
1 'polypeptide(L)'
;MNGIIGARFLINTPARRRSSTRTTMSSLLFISLLTAVVLLGTVYSVYYDTFQDTSSAGSLAKSGAYFAARKNVFNKLFVKKAWGWTSVSILSLVLTAPNDDRSTSQRWRVVSGLRWVAATSSWFLFTTWFFGDGLLHRLWLMTGAQCVIEDINAGIEGGTPATPLLVPVNHLECYPQLLPASASTTTTSPTSAKWVGGHDVSGHTFLLMLSAYIIYLTLKPCFAHFSGADSISASARNEKAPLQKGASAVHRVAVYSSVALLVLWIWMLLVTCMYFHTPVEKLTGLLTGYMSIFTVSLIN
;
A
#
# COMPACT_ATOMS: atom_id res chain seq x y z
N MET A 1 -29.88 -36.66 -30.97
CA MET A 1 -30.34 -35.95 -29.76
C MET A 1 -29.86 -36.72 -28.54
N ASN A 2 -29.53 -35.98 -27.47
CA ASN A 2 -29.25 -36.41 -26.09
C ASN A 2 -27.78 -36.68 -25.72
N GLY A 3 -27.03 -35.58 -25.62
CA GLY A 3 -25.89 -35.49 -24.71
C GLY A 3 -26.38 -35.31 -23.28
N ILE A 4 -25.90 -36.15 -22.36
CA ILE A 4 -26.14 -36.03 -20.93
C ILE A 4 -24.97 -35.26 -20.32
N ILE A 5 -25.30 -34.05 -19.86
CA ILE A 5 -24.46 -33.13 -19.12
C ILE A 5 -24.06 -33.79 -17.79
N GLY A 6 -22.79 -34.13 -17.64
CA GLY A 6 -22.22 -34.59 -16.38
C GLY A 6 -22.14 -33.45 -15.37
N ALA A 7 -23.19 -33.29 -14.55
CA ALA A 7 -23.18 -32.42 -13.40
C ALA A 7 -22.13 -32.93 -12.39
N ARG A 8 -20.96 -32.28 -12.31
CA ARG A 8 -20.05 -32.42 -11.17
C ARG A 8 -20.72 -31.81 -9.94
N PHE A 9 -21.50 -32.62 -9.24
CA PHE A 9 -21.97 -32.31 -7.90
C PHE A 9 -20.75 -32.27 -6.97
N LEU A 10 -20.24 -31.08 -6.70
CA LEU A 10 -19.16 -30.84 -5.75
C LEU A 10 -19.68 -31.14 -4.35
N ILE A 11 -19.60 -32.40 -3.92
CA ILE A 11 -19.86 -32.79 -2.53
C ILE A 11 -18.90 -31.99 -1.65
N ASN A 12 -19.46 -31.05 -0.90
CA ASN A 12 -18.72 -30.16 -0.03
C ASN A 12 -18.37 -30.93 1.25
N THR A 13 -17.25 -31.67 1.21
CA THR A 13 -16.84 -32.51 2.35
C THR A 13 -16.48 -31.65 3.57
N PRO A 14 -16.68 -32.15 4.80
CA PRO A 14 -16.36 -31.41 6.04
C PRO A 14 -14.89 -30.99 6.13
N ALA A 15 -13.97 -31.77 5.52
CA ALA A 15 -12.56 -31.41 5.40
C ALA A 15 -12.32 -30.16 4.53
N ARG A 16 -13.03 -30.01 3.41
CA ARG A 16 -12.98 -28.80 2.55
C ARG A 16 -13.57 -27.58 3.25
N ARG A 17 -14.60 -27.77 4.08
CA ARG A 17 -15.17 -26.70 4.92
C ARG A 17 -14.16 -26.22 5.97
N ARG A 18 -13.45 -27.14 6.62
CA ARG A 18 -12.45 -26.86 7.66
C ARG A 18 -11.17 -26.19 7.11
N SER A 19 -10.77 -26.49 5.88
CA SER A 19 -9.64 -25.81 5.23
C SER A 19 -10.00 -24.38 4.81
N SER A 20 -11.20 -24.19 4.23
CA SER A 20 -11.72 -22.87 3.84
C SER A 20 -11.87 -21.92 5.04
N THR A 21 -12.43 -22.39 6.16
CA THR A 21 -12.55 -21.57 7.38
C THR A 21 -11.21 -21.17 7.95
N ARG A 22 -10.22 -22.07 7.97
CA ARG A 22 -8.84 -21.77 8.43
C ARG A 22 -8.17 -20.73 7.54
N THR A 23 -8.35 -20.80 6.23
CA THR A 23 -7.81 -19.79 5.31
C THR A 23 -8.47 -18.43 5.51
N THR A 24 -9.78 -18.37 5.74
CA THR A 24 -10.46 -17.10 6.02
C THR A 24 -10.02 -16.50 7.35
N MET A 25 -9.94 -17.31 8.41
CA MET A 25 -9.50 -16.83 9.74
C MET A 25 -8.07 -16.26 9.71
N SER A 26 -7.13 -16.93 9.06
CA SER A 26 -5.76 -16.41 8.94
C SER A 26 -5.67 -15.10 8.14
N SER A 27 -6.53 -14.89 7.14
CA SER A 27 -6.60 -13.60 6.43
C SER A 27 -7.19 -12.51 7.32
N LEU A 28 -8.25 -12.81 8.08
CA LEU A 28 -8.85 -11.86 9.02
C LEU A 28 -7.88 -11.46 10.12
N LEU A 29 -7.15 -12.41 10.70
CA LEU A 29 -6.11 -12.12 11.71
C LEU A 29 -5.04 -11.18 11.19
N PHE A 30 -4.59 -11.38 9.94
CA PHE A 30 -3.61 -10.50 9.33
C PHE A 30 -4.18 -9.09 9.05
N ILE A 31 -5.43 -9.00 8.63
CA ILE A 31 -6.12 -7.70 8.48
C ILE A 31 -6.21 -7.02 9.85
N SER A 32 -6.63 -7.72 10.91
CA SER A 32 -6.68 -7.20 12.27
C SER A 32 -5.32 -6.72 12.78
N LEU A 33 -4.23 -7.41 12.42
CA LEU A 33 -2.86 -6.96 12.73
C LEU A 33 -2.57 -5.61 12.07
N LEU A 34 -2.85 -5.45 10.78
CA LEU A 34 -2.65 -4.17 10.08
C LEU A 34 -3.49 -3.05 10.71
N THR A 35 -4.75 -3.35 11.06
CA THR A 35 -5.62 -2.43 11.78
C THR A 35 -5.03 -2.01 13.11
N ALA A 36 -4.56 -2.97 13.91
CA ALA A 36 -3.96 -2.70 15.21
C ALA A 36 -2.72 -1.81 15.06
N VAL A 37 -1.89 -2.04 14.04
CA VAL A 37 -0.71 -1.20 13.76
C VAL A 37 -1.11 0.24 13.44
N VAL A 38 -2.13 0.45 12.59
CA VAL A 38 -2.64 1.79 12.27
C VAL A 38 -3.21 2.48 13.51
N LEU A 39 -4.02 1.77 14.30
CA LEU A 39 -4.63 2.32 15.52
C LEU A 39 -3.57 2.67 16.57
N LEU A 40 -2.63 1.76 16.85
CA LEU A 40 -1.54 2.01 17.81
C LEU A 40 -0.66 3.18 17.39
N GLY A 41 -0.28 3.24 16.11
CA GLY A 41 0.48 4.38 15.57
C GLY A 41 -0.30 5.69 15.66
N THR A 42 -1.61 5.66 15.39
CA THR A 42 -2.47 6.84 15.49
C THR A 42 -2.62 7.31 16.95
N VAL A 43 -2.89 6.39 17.89
CA VAL A 43 -2.96 6.70 19.32
C VAL A 43 -1.65 7.29 19.82
N TYR A 44 -0.52 6.67 19.45
CA TYR A 44 0.81 7.22 19.74
C TYR A 44 0.94 8.65 19.20
N SER A 45 0.55 8.89 17.94
CA SER A 45 0.71 10.19 17.31
C SER A 45 -0.11 11.29 17.98
N VAL A 46 -1.32 10.97 18.45
CA VAL A 46 -2.19 11.89 19.18
C VAL A 46 -1.63 12.16 20.58
N TYR A 47 -1.21 11.10 21.28
CA TYR A 47 -0.71 11.21 22.64
C TYR A 47 0.58 12.05 22.73
N TYR A 48 1.49 11.88 21.78
CA TYR A 48 2.77 12.59 21.75
C TYR A 48 2.80 13.82 20.81
N ASP A 49 1.66 14.22 20.23
CA ASP A 49 1.54 15.26 19.20
C ASP A 49 2.57 15.15 18.06
N THR A 50 2.88 13.93 17.63
CA THR A 50 3.88 13.70 16.57
C THR A 50 3.29 13.74 15.16
N PHE A 51 1.96 13.86 15.03
CA PHE A 51 1.30 13.91 13.72
C PHE A 51 1.57 15.23 12.99
N GLN A 52 1.78 15.14 11.68
CA GLN A 52 1.96 16.29 10.80
C GLN A 52 0.74 16.42 9.92
N ASP A 53 0.16 17.62 9.87
CA ASP A 53 -0.89 17.94 8.92
C ASP A 53 -0.25 18.14 7.54
N THR A 54 -0.35 17.16 6.66
CA THR A 54 0.25 17.22 5.32
C THR A 54 -0.51 18.14 4.37
N SER A 55 -1.73 18.55 4.73
CA SER A 55 -2.52 19.51 3.97
C SER A 55 -2.03 20.95 4.14
N SER A 56 -1.24 21.27 5.17
CA SER A 56 -0.80 22.65 5.45
C SER A 56 0.46 23.10 4.66
N ALA A 57 0.46 24.34 4.14
CA ALA A 57 1.68 24.99 3.60
C ALA A 57 2.71 25.11 4.71
N GLY A 58 3.81 24.38 4.59
CA GLY A 58 4.87 24.42 5.59
C GLY A 58 4.73 23.38 6.71
N SER A 59 3.98 22.29 6.46
CA SER A 59 4.02 21.06 7.26
C SER A 59 5.45 20.57 7.51
N LEU A 60 6.06 21.10 8.57
CA LEU A 60 7.38 20.73 9.04
C LEU A 60 7.27 19.51 9.95
N ALA A 61 8.35 18.73 10.00
CA ALA A 61 8.43 17.66 10.97
C ALA A 61 8.37 18.26 12.39
N LYS A 62 7.25 18.03 13.09
CA LYS A 62 7.10 18.41 14.51
C LYS A 62 8.12 17.71 15.42
N SER A 63 8.64 16.57 14.97
CA SER A 63 9.65 15.79 15.68
C SER A 63 10.99 15.81 14.94
N GLY A 64 12.09 15.98 15.69
CA GLY A 64 13.45 15.80 15.18
C GLY A 64 13.87 14.34 14.96
N ALA A 65 12.95 13.38 15.16
CA ALA A 65 13.23 11.97 14.94
C ALA A 65 13.58 11.68 13.46
N TYR A 66 14.58 10.82 13.24
CA TYR A 66 15.02 10.43 11.89
C TYR A 66 13.87 9.94 10.99
N PHE A 67 12.95 9.17 11.55
CA PHE A 67 11.80 8.62 10.83
C PHE A 67 10.71 9.66 10.52
N ALA A 68 10.63 10.77 11.27
CA ALA A 68 9.72 11.88 10.99
C ALA A 68 10.19 12.73 9.79
N ALA A 69 11.46 12.64 9.42
CA ALA A 69 12.00 13.36 8.27
C ALA A 69 11.51 12.75 6.94
N ARG A 70 10.81 13.55 6.13
CA ARG A 70 10.30 13.15 4.79
C ARG A 70 11.36 12.59 3.85
N LYS A 71 12.62 13.02 4.02
CA LYS A 71 13.77 12.69 3.16
C LYS A 71 14.66 11.56 3.72
N ASN A 72 14.19 10.80 4.72
CA ASN A 72 14.93 9.65 5.23
C ASN A 72 15.15 8.56 4.15
N VAL A 73 16.13 7.68 4.37
CA VAL A 73 16.55 6.68 3.37
C VAL A 73 15.41 5.70 3.04
N PHE A 74 14.63 5.28 4.03
CA PHE A 74 13.49 4.37 3.82
C PHE A 74 12.42 5.00 2.93
N ASN A 75 12.12 6.28 3.15
CA ASN A 75 11.15 7.00 2.32
C ASN A 75 11.64 7.15 0.89
N LYS A 76 12.92 7.49 0.69
CA LYS A 76 13.52 7.68 -0.65
C LYS A 76 13.61 6.37 -1.45
N LEU A 77 14.06 5.29 -0.82
CA LEU A 77 14.37 4.04 -1.52
C LEU A 77 13.19 3.08 -1.58
N PHE A 78 12.41 2.98 -0.50
CA PHE A 78 11.38 1.98 -0.35
C PHE A 78 9.98 2.57 -0.50
N VAL A 79 9.57 3.47 0.39
CA VAL A 79 8.16 3.90 0.45
C VAL A 79 7.71 4.60 -0.84
N LYS A 80 8.51 5.52 -1.38
CA LYS A 80 8.21 6.18 -2.66
C LYS A 80 8.11 5.22 -3.85
N LYS A 81 8.74 4.04 -3.76
CA LYS A 81 8.74 2.99 -4.78
C LYS A 81 8.02 1.73 -4.30
N ALA A 82 7.14 1.85 -3.30
CA ALA A 82 6.59 0.70 -2.58
C ALA A 82 5.89 -0.29 -3.52
N TRP A 83 5.08 0.22 -4.46
CA TRP A 83 4.37 -0.63 -5.40
C TRP A 83 5.32 -1.43 -6.33
N GLY A 84 6.43 -0.82 -6.73
CA GLY A 84 7.46 -1.48 -7.55
C GLY A 84 8.11 -2.64 -6.78
N TRP A 85 8.52 -2.42 -5.53
CA TRP A 85 9.09 -3.45 -4.67
C TRP A 85 8.09 -4.58 -4.35
N THR A 86 6.83 -4.23 -4.11
CA THR A 86 5.74 -5.21 -3.92
C THR A 86 5.57 -6.10 -5.17
N SER A 87 5.59 -5.50 -6.36
CA SER A 87 5.48 -6.23 -7.63
C SER A 87 6.67 -7.15 -7.87
N VAL A 88 7.90 -6.68 -7.60
CA VAL A 88 9.11 -7.51 -7.68
C VAL A 88 9.03 -8.70 -6.71
N SER A 89 8.57 -8.48 -5.49
CA SER A 89 8.37 -9.53 -4.49
C SER A 89 7.40 -10.61 -4.99
N ILE A 90 6.21 -10.22 -5.45
CA ILE A 90 5.21 -11.16 -5.98
C ILE A 90 5.76 -11.91 -7.20
N LEU A 91 6.38 -11.20 -8.14
CA LEU A 91 6.96 -11.80 -9.34
C LEU A 91 8.05 -12.82 -8.98
N SER A 92 8.95 -12.48 -8.06
CA SER A 92 10.02 -13.37 -7.60
C SER A 92 9.45 -14.64 -6.95
N LEU A 93 8.41 -14.52 -6.12
CA LEU A 93 7.75 -15.67 -5.49
C LEU A 93 7.09 -16.57 -6.53
N VAL A 94 6.36 -15.99 -7.48
CA VAL A 94 5.65 -16.74 -8.53
C VAL A 94 6.64 -17.43 -9.46
N LEU A 95 7.67 -16.74 -9.95
CA LEU A 95 8.63 -17.31 -10.90
C LEU A 95 9.51 -18.39 -10.28
N THR A 96 9.91 -18.23 -9.02
CA THR A 96 10.82 -19.17 -8.35
C THR A 96 10.11 -20.34 -7.69
N ALA A 97 8.78 -20.29 -7.56
CA ALA A 97 8.02 -21.40 -6.99
C ALA A 97 8.28 -22.70 -7.76
N PRO A 98 8.33 -23.86 -7.09
CA PRO A 98 8.51 -25.15 -7.75
C PRO A 98 7.49 -25.35 -8.88
N ASN A 99 7.98 -25.76 -10.06
CA ASN A 99 7.14 -26.23 -11.15
C ASN A 99 6.74 -27.67 -10.85
N ASP A 100 5.69 -27.82 -10.06
CA ASP A 100 4.98 -29.08 -9.91
C ASP A 100 3.80 -29.03 -10.88
N ASP A 101 3.70 -29.97 -11.83
CA ASP A 101 2.66 -30.00 -12.88
C ASP A 101 1.25 -30.25 -12.33
N ARG A 102 1.10 -30.24 -11.00
CA ARG A 102 -0.18 -30.28 -10.30
C ARG A 102 -0.99 -29.03 -10.63
N SER A 103 -2.24 -29.25 -11.02
CA SER A 103 -3.26 -28.20 -11.26
C SER A 103 -3.39 -27.19 -10.12
N THR A 104 -3.04 -27.57 -8.90
CA THR A 104 -3.02 -26.67 -7.72
C THR A 104 -1.94 -25.59 -7.81
N SER A 105 -0.72 -25.92 -8.29
CA SER A 105 0.38 -24.95 -8.46
C SER A 105 0.03 -23.94 -9.55
N GLN A 106 -0.47 -24.41 -10.69
CA GLN A 106 -0.91 -23.54 -11.79
C GLN A 106 -2.06 -22.62 -11.35
N ARG A 107 -3.06 -23.15 -10.64
CA ARG A 107 -4.16 -22.33 -10.10
C ARG A 107 -3.64 -21.24 -9.14
N TRP A 108 -2.70 -21.56 -8.25
CA TRP A 108 -2.13 -20.58 -7.33
C TRP A 108 -1.41 -19.45 -8.07
N ARG A 109 -0.66 -19.75 -9.14
CA ARG A 109 0.01 -18.73 -9.98
C ARG A 109 -1.00 -17.80 -10.64
N VAL A 110 -2.05 -18.36 -11.24
CA VAL A 110 -3.12 -17.58 -11.88
C VAL A 110 -3.86 -16.70 -10.87
N VAL A 111 -4.25 -17.27 -9.72
CA VAL A 111 -4.94 -16.50 -8.66
C VAL A 111 -4.05 -15.40 -8.10
N SER A 112 -2.75 -15.65 -7.93
CA SER A 112 -1.79 -14.63 -7.49
C SER A 112 -1.63 -13.51 -8.52
N GLY A 113 -1.58 -13.85 -9.80
CA GLY A 113 -1.56 -12.88 -10.90
C GLY A 113 -2.83 -12.03 -10.96
N LEU A 114 -4.01 -12.65 -10.87
CA LEU A 114 -5.28 -11.93 -10.84
C LEU A 114 -5.41 -11.00 -9.62
N ARG A 115 -4.94 -11.43 -8.44
CA ARG A 115 -4.87 -10.58 -7.24
C ARG A 115 -3.95 -9.40 -7.45
N TRP A 116 -2.79 -9.60 -8.09
CA TRP A 116 -1.87 -8.51 -8.43
C TRP A 116 -2.47 -7.53 -9.42
N VAL A 117 -3.20 -8.01 -10.43
CA VAL A 117 -3.94 -7.14 -11.36
C VAL A 117 -4.99 -6.33 -10.60
N ALA A 118 -5.83 -6.95 -9.76
CA ALA A 118 -6.85 -6.24 -9.00
C ALA A 118 -6.27 -5.22 -8.02
N ALA A 119 -5.15 -5.54 -7.37
CA ALA A 119 -4.44 -4.62 -6.50
C ALA A 119 -3.79 -3.46 -7.29
N THR A 120 -3.21 -3.74 -8.47
CA THR A 120 -2.69 -2.71 -9.38
C THR A 120 -3.80 -1.78 -9.84
N SER A 121 -4.94 -2.33 -10.25
CA SER A 121 -6.12 -1.55 -10.64
C SER A 121 -6.62 -0.68 -9.50
N SER A 122 -6.62 -1.20 -8.26
CA SER A 122 -7.00 -0.43 -7.08
C SER A 122 -6.02 0.71 -6.81
N TRP A 123 -4.72 0.43 -6.83
CA TRP A 123 -3.67 1.45 -6.68
C TRP A 123 -3.79 2.53 -7.76
N PHE A 124 -3.95 2.13 -9.02
CA PHE A 124 -4.15 3.03 -10.14
C PHE A 124 -5.41 3.88 -9.92
N LEU A 125 -6.57 3.27 -9.63
CA LEU A 125 -7.82 3.99 -9.37
C LEU A 125 -7.69 5.11 -8.32
N PHE A 126 -7.03 4.82 -7.21
CA PHE A 126 -6.90 5.78 -6.10
C PHE A 126 -5.80 6.81 -6.34
N THR A 127 -4.71 6.46 -7.03
CA THR A 127 -3.53 7.35 -7.17
C THR A 127 -3.39 8.00 -8.54
N THR A 128 -3.89 7.37 -9.60
CA THR A 128 -3.76 7.78 -11.00
C THR A 128 -4.99 7.31 -11.79
N TRP A 129 -6.04 8.14 -11.89
CA TRP A 129 -7.27 7.77 -12.58
C TRP A 129 -7.07 7.79 -14.12
N PHE A 130 -7.83 6.98 -14.88
CA PHE A 130 -7.70 6.91 -16.35
C PHE A 130 -8.10 8.19 -17.12
N PHE A 131 -8.82 9.12 -16.46
CA PHE A 131 -9.36 10.36 -17.04
C PHE A 131 -8.96 11.61 -16.23
N GLY A 132 -7.69 11.71 -15.82
CA GLY A 132 -7.13 12.85 -15.07
C GLY A 132 -6.61 12.46 -13.69
N ASP A 133 -6.63 13.39 -12.73
CA ASP A 133 -6.06 13.15 -11.40
C ASP A 133 -6.72 11.97 -10.68
N GLY A 134 -5.93 11.26 -9.87
CA GLY A 134 -6.38 10.15 -9.03
C GLY A 134 -7.56 10.52 -8.13
N LEU A 135 -8.34 9.51 -7.73
CA LEU A 135 -9.54 9.73 -6.90
C LEU A 135 -9.21 10.47 -5.59
N LEU A 136 -8.07 10.15 -4.97
CA LEU A 136 -7.65 10.82 -3.73
C LEU A 136 -7.36 12.31 -3.95
N HIS A 137 -6.77 12.67 -5.08
CA HIS A 137 -6.51 14.08 -5.43
C HIS A 137 -7.81 14.85 -5.66
N ARG A 138 -8.78 14.25 -6.35
CA ARG A 138 -10.10 14.89 -6.55
C ARG A 138 -10.83 15.11 -5.22
N LEU A 139 -10.78 14.12 -4.32
CA LEU A 139 -11.36 14.25 -2.99
C LEU A 139 -10.66 15.36 -2.19
N TRP A 140 -9.34 15.46 -2.30
CA TRP A 140 -8.57 16.52 -1.66
C TRP A 140 -8.97 17.92 -2.16
N LEU A 141 -9.13 18.10 -3.47
CA LEU A 141 -9.67 19.33 -4.06
C LEU A 141 -11.10 19.62 -3.59
N MET A 142 -11.99 18.61 -3.63
CA MET A 142 -13.39 18.75 -3.21
C MET A 142 -13.56 19.12 -1.74
N THR A 143 -12.61 18.74 -0.89
CA THR A 143 -12.62 19.02 0.55
C THR A 143 -12.01 20.37 0.90
N GLY A 144 -11.59 21.16 -0.10
CA GLY A 144 -11.20 22.56 0.05
C GLY A 144 -9.71 22.83 -0.11
N ALA A 145 -8.94 21.95 -0.76
CA ALA A 145 -7.54 22.23 -1.07
C ALA A 145 -7.41 23.40 -2.07
N GLN A 146 -6.55 24.36 -1.76
CA GLN A 146 -6.28 25.54 -2.56
C GLN A 146 -4.81 25.58 -2.98
N CYS A 147 -4.54 26.06 -4.19
CA CYS A 147 -3.19 26.37 -4.62
C CYS A 147 -2.87 27.80 -4.20
N VAL A 148 -1.78 28.04 -3.47
CA VAL A 148 -1.39 29.35 -2.96
C VAL A 148 0.08 29.65 -3.22
N ILE A 149 0.41 30.94 -3.28
CA ILE A 149 1.78 31.47 -3.30
C ILE A 149 2.01 32.26 -2.00
N GLU A 150 3.23 32.21 -1.47
CA GLU A 150 3.64 33.06 -0.35
C GLU A 150 4.08 34.42 -0.89
N ASP A 151 3.27 35.46 -0.71
CA ASP A 151 3.64 36.82 -1.09
C ASP A 151 4.51 37.45 0.02
N ILE A 152 5.80 37.60 -0.28
CA ILE A 152 6.81 38.17 0.62
C ILE A 152 6.73 39.72 0.59
N ASN A 153 6.17 40.32 -0.46
CA ASN A 153 6.17 41.76 -0.68
C ASN A 153 4.92 42.46 -0.11
N ALA A 154 3.82 41.73 0.12
CA ALA A 154 2.61 42.24 0.75
C ALA A 154 2.79 42.70 2.22
N GLY A 155 3.92 42.37 2.86
CA GLY A 155 4.22 42.70 4.26
C GLY A 155 4.94 44.03 4.51
N ILE A 156 5.23 44.83 3.47
CA ILE A 156 6.11 46.02 3.61
C ILE A 156 5.33 47.29 4.01
N GLU A 157 3.99 47.32 3.97
CA GLU A 157 3.22 48.55 4.24
C GLU A 157 3.06 48.92 5.74
N GLY A 158 3.72 48.26 6.69
CA GLY A 158 3.50 48.63 8.10
C GLY A 158 4.43 48.03 9.13
N GLY A 159 5.74 48.29 9.05
CA GLY A 159 6.69 48.36 10.19
C GLY A 159 6.75 47.23 11.22
N THR A 160 6.05 46.13 11.00
CA THR A 160 5.95 44.95 11.87
C THR A 160 6.35 43.73 11.04
N PRO A 161 7.00 42.71 11.63
CA PRO A 161 7.28 41.46 10.92
C PRO A 161 5.94 40.78 10.57
N ALA A 162 5.41 41.12 9.41
CA ALA A 162 4.16 40.58 8.90
C ALA A 162 4.35 39.10 8.59
N THR A 163 3.45 38.26 9.11
CA THR A 163 3.31 36.88 8.67
C THR A 163 3.10 36.87 7.14
N PRO A 164 3.82 36.02 6.38
CA PRO A 164 3.69 35.95 4.93
C PRO A 164 2.22 35.69 4.56
N LEU A 165 1.69 36.48 3.62
CA LEU A 165 0.31 36.37 3.19
C LEU A 165 0.20 35.25 2.13
N LEU A 166 -0.67 34.27 2.39
CA LEU A 166 -0.95 33.19 1.42
C LEU A 166 -2.02 33.68 0.44
N VAL A 167 -1.65 33.83 -0.83
CA VAL A 167 -2.55 34.28 -1.89
C VAL A 167 -3.02 33.07 -2.71
N PRO A 168 -4.33 32.79 -2.81
CA PRO A 168 -4.84 31.77 -3.71
C PRO A 168 -4.55 32.10 -5.17
N VAL A 169 -4.06 31.12 -5.92
CA VAL A 169 -3.76 31.22 -7.35
C VAL A 169 -4.48 30.13 -8.14
N ASN A 170 -4.38 30.18 -9.46
CA ASN A 170 -4.97 29.17 -10.31
C ASN A 170 -4.36 27.79 -10.02
N HIS A 171 -5.21 26.78 -9.84
CA HIS A 171 -4.78 25.40 -9.56
C HIS A 171 -3.71 24.87 -10.54
N LEU A 172 -3.76 25.30 -11.80
CA LEU A 172 -2.77 24.97 -12.84
C LEU A 172 -1.32 25.33 -12.47
N GLU A 173 -1.11 26.31 -11.59
CA GLU A 173 0.22 26.72 -11.14
C GLU A 173 0.85 25.72 -10.16
N CYS A 174 0.05 24.93 -9.46
CA CYS A 174 0.54 23.88 -8.56
C CYS A 174 0.69 22.52 -9.25
N TYR A 175 0.29 22.36 -10.51
CA TYR A 175 0.61 21.17 -11.30
C TYR A 175 1.96 21.34 -12.01
N PRO A 176 2.74 20.26 -12.19
CA PRO A 176 3.95 20.32 -13.01
C PRO A 176 3.58 20.74 -14.44
N GLN A 177 3.97 21.95 -14.83
CA GLN A 177 3.75 22.47 -16.19
C GLN A 177 4.64 21.67 -17.16
N LEU A 178 4.02 20.92 -18.08
CA LEU A 178 4.71 20.15 -19.12
C LEU A 178 5.18 21.01 -20.30
N LEU A 179 4.84 22.29 -20.34
CA LEU A 179 5.17 23.21 -21.43
C LEU A 179 6.43 24.02 -21.10
N PRO A 180 7.33 24.27 -22.06
CA PRO A 180 8.38 25.25 -21.89
C PRO A 180 7.72 26.61 -21.63
N ALA A 181 8.09 27.23 -20.51
CA ALA A 181 7.57 28.52 -20.08
C ALA A 181 7.86 29.58 -21.16
N SER A 182 6.91 29.77 -22.07
CA SER A 182 6.94 30.89 -23.01
C SER A 182 6.45 32.13 -22.29
N ALA A 183 7.41 32.98 -21.95
CA ALA A 183 7.27 34.42 -21.77
C ALA A 183 6.26 34.92 -20.71
N SER A 184 6.71 35.01 -19.46
CA SER A 184 6.36 36.14 -18.60
C SER A 184 7.61 36.66 -17.91
N THR A 185 8.22 37.66 -18.53
CA THR A 185 9.29 38.48 -17.98
C THR A 185 8.67 39.40 -16.93
N THR A 186 8.77 39.05 -15.65
CA THR A 186 8.74 40.04 -14.57
C THR A 186 9.39 39.46 -13.31
N THR A 187 10.58 40.01 -13.05
CA THR A 187 11.33 40.19 -11.81
C THR A 187 10.71 39.75 -10.48
N THR A 188 11.59 39.20 -9.63
CA THR A 188 11.42 38.62 -8.27
C THR A 188 10.79 37.24 -8.26
N SER A 189 11.61 36.24 -7.96
CA SER A 189 11.24 34.83 -7.87
C SER A 189 10.01 34.64 -6.97
N PRO A 190 8.80 34.43 -7.52
CA PRO A 190 7.66 34.11 -6.69
C PRO A 190 7.96 32.76 -6.05
N THR A 191 7.73 32.68 -4.74
CA THR A 191 7.80 31.43 -4.00
C THR A 191 7.01 30.37 -4.76
N SER A 192 7.57 29.17 -4.94
CA SER A 192 6.91 28.10 -5.71
C SER A 192 5.49 27.89 -5.18
N ALA A 193 4.47 27.90 -6.05
CA ALA A 193 3.10 27.64 -5.66
C ALA A 193 2.98 26.30 -4.90
N LYS A 194 2.19 26.29 -3.83
CA LYS A 194 2.02 25.13 -2.94
C LYS A 194 0.53 24.88 -2.71
N TRP A 195 0.18 23.61 -2.57
CA TRP A 195 -1.15 23.21 -2.14
C TRP A 195 -1.32 23.37 -0.62
N VAL A 196 -2.47 23.87 -0.20
CA VAL A 196 -2.83 24.14 1.20
C VAL A 196 -4.29 23.79 1.48
N GLY A 197 -4.56 23.23 2.65
CA GLY A 197 -5.90 22.88 3.13
C GLY A 197 -6.46 21.62 2.47
N GLY A 198 -7.75 21.38 2.71
CA GLY A 198 -8.44 20.17 2.30
C GLY A 198 -8.08 18.94 3.13
N HIS A 199 -8.73 17.83 2.82
CA HIS A 199 -8.52 16.53 3.47
C HIS A 199 -7.61 15.65 2.63
N ASP A 200 -6.34 15.53 3.02
CA ASP A 200 -5.33 14.72 2.31
C ASP A 200 -5.35 13.27 2.82
N VAL A 201 -6.19 12.44 2.20
CA VAL A 201 -6.29 11.01 2.54
C VAL A 201 -4.90 10.37 2.54
N SER A 202 -4.58 9.63 3.61
CA SER A 202 -3.26 9.00 3.72
C SER A 202 -3.02 7.90 2.69
N GLY A 203 -2.51 8.29 1.52
CA GLY A 203 -2.18 7.39 0.41
C GLY A 203 -1.09 6.37 0.77
N HIS A 204 -0.18 6.73 1.68
CA HIS A 204 0.83 5.82 2.20
C HIS A 204 0.22 4.72 3.08
N THR A 205 -0.71 5.08 3.97
CA THR A 205 -1.44 4.10 4.80
C THR A 205 -2.19 3.12 3.91
N PHE A 206 -2.92 3.64 2.92
CA PHE A 206 -3.59 2.85 1.89
C PHE A 206 -2.64 1.88 1.17
N LEU A 207 -1.57 2.40 0.57
CA LEU A 207 -0.67 1.64 -0.29
C LEU A 207 0.10 0.57 0.48
N LEU A 208 0.54 0.88 1.71
CA LEU A 208 1.27 -0.07 2.57
C LEU A 208 0.36 -1.17 3.09
N MET A 209 -0.90 -0.87 3.43
CA MET A 209 -1.88 -1.91 3.77
C MET A 209 -2.12 -2.87 2.61
N LEU A 210 -2.39 -2.34 1.41
CA LEU A 210 -2.61 -3.15 0.21
C LEU A 210 -1.38 -3.98 -0.13
N SER A 211 -0.19 -3.38 -0.09
CA SER A 211 1.09 -4.04 -0.38
C SER A 211 1.40 -5.16 0.62
N ALA A 212 1.24 -4.92 1.92
CA ALA A 212 1.45 -5.92 2.94
C ALA A 212 0.46 -7.10 2.78
N TYR A 213 -0.82 -6.81 2.53
CA TYR A 213 -1.84 -7.83 2.37
C TYR A 213 -1.59 -8.73 1.17
N ILE A 214 -1.24 -8.17 0.00
CA ILE A 214 -1.01 -8.98 -1.19
C ILE A 214 0.26 -9.84 -1.06
N ILE A 215 1.35 -9.31 -0.48
CA ILE A 215 2.56 -10.09 -0.20
C ILE A 215 2.24 -11.24 0.76
N TYR A 216 1.47 -10.96 1.82
CA TYR A 216 1.02 -12.00 2.76
C TYR A 216 0.22 -13.10 2.05
N LEU A 217 -0.73 -12.75 1.18
CA LEU A 217 -1.52 -13.74 0.43
C LEU A 217 -0.63 -14.60 -0.48
N THR A 218 0.39 -14.03 -1.11
CA THR A 218 1.34 -14.77 -1.96
C THR A 218 2.24 -15.68 -1.11
N LEU A 219 2.68 -15.26 0.07
CA LEU A 219 3.51 -16.04 0.99
C LEU A 219 2.77 -17.14 1.76
N LYS A 220 1.44 -17.03 1.88
CA LYS A 220 0.61 -17.91 2.71
C LYS A 220 0.85 -19.42 2.49
N PRO A 221 0.97 -19.95 1.25
CA PRO A 221 1.26 -21.36 1.04
C PRO A 221 2.66 -21.77 1.52
N CYS A 222 3.62 -20.85 1.50
CA CYS A 222 4.99 -21.11 1.95
C CYS A 222 5.08 -21.28 3.47
N PHE A 223 4.21 -20.64 4.25
CA PHE A 223 4.20 -20.78 5.72
C PHE A 223 3.74 -22.16 6.21
N ALA A 224 2.93 -22.89 5.43
CA ALA A 224 2.58 -24.27 5.74
C ALA A 224 3.82 -25.19 5.69
N HIS A 225 4.74 -24.91 4.77
CA HIS A 225 6.01 -25.64 4.65
C HIS A 225 6.98 -25.32 5.79
N PHE A 226 6.98 -24.08 6.30
CA PHE A 226 7.79 -23.69 7.47
C PHE A 226 7.27 -24.28 8.79
N SER A 227 5.97 -24.46 8.94
CA SER A 227 5.35 -24.88 10.21
C SER A 227 5.38 -26.39 10.45
N GLY A 228 5.94 -27.20 9.54
CA GLY A 228 6.12 -28.65 9.74
C GLY A 228 4.82 -29.46 9.93
N ALA A 229 3.65 -28.81 9.83
CA ALA A 229 2.36 -29.44 10.07
C ALA A 229 2.04 -30.52 9.01
N ASP A 230 2.58 -30.36 7.80
CA ASP A 230 2.45 -31.32 6.72
C ASP A 230 3.54 -32.39 6.72
N SER A 231 4.71 -32.17 7.35
CA SER A 231 5.79 -33.18 7.40
C SER A 231 5.44 -34.37 8.29
N ILE A 232 4.70 -34.16 9.38
CA ILE A 232 4.22 -35.27 10.24
C ILE A 232 3.13 -36.08 9.52
N SER A 233 2.28 -35.42 8.74
CA SER A 233 1.16 -36.07 8.03
C SER A 233 1.57 -36.74 6.71
N ALA A 234 2.62 -36.25 6.05
CA ALA A 234 3.14 -36.77 4.80
C ALA A 234 4.10 -37.96 5.01
N SER A 235 4.86 -37.99 6.12
CA SER A 235 5.77 -39.09 6.45
C SER A 235 5.06 -40.42 6.67
N ALA A 236 3.77 -40.42 6.99
CA ALA A 236 2.99 -41.64 7.22
C ALA A 236 2.34 -42.23 5.96
N ARG A 237 2.45 -41.59 4.77
CA ARG A 237 1.59 -41.95 3.63
C ARG A 237 2.29 -42.25 2.29
N ASN A 238 3.60 -42.15 2.14
CA ASN A 238 4.23 -42.52 0.86
C ASN A 238 5.73 -42.88 0.94
N GLU A 239 6.00 -44.18 0.95
CA GLU A 239 7.35 -44.78 0.84
C GLU A 239 7.86 -44.81 -0.62
N LYS A 240 7.10 -44.28 -1.60
CA LYS A 240 7.44 -44.28 -3.04
C LYS A 240 7.22 -42.94 -3.74
N ALA A 241 7.39 -41.81 -3.05
CA ALA A 241 7.39 -40.51 -3.73
C ALA A 241 8.78 -40.24 -4.34
N PRO A 242 8.89 -39.95 -5.65
CA PRO A 242 10.15 -39.58 -6.26
C PRO A 242 10.68 -38.33 -5.55
N LEU A 243 11.97 -38.38 -5.21
CA LEU A 243 12.77 -37.35 -4.54
C LEU A 243 12.15 -35.96 -4.70
N GLN A 244 11.47 -35.50 -3.65
CA GLN A 244 10.89 -34.18 -3.56
C GLN A 244 12.05 -33.20 -3.80
N LYS A 245 12.17 -32.63 -5.02
CA LYS A 245 13.21 -31.65 -5.33
C LYS A 245 13.01 -30.51 -4.32
N GLY A 246 13.88 -30.46 -3.32
CA GLY A 246 13.82 -29.44 -2.28
C GLY A 246 13.74 -28.07 -2.92
N ALA A 247 13.00 -27.16 -2.29
CA ALA A 247 12.84 -25.80 -2.80
C ALA A 247 14.22 -25.24 -3.21
N SER A 248 14.34 -24.82 -4.47
CA SER A 248 15.57 -24.25 -5.01
C SER A 248 16.08 -23.15 -4.07
N ALA A 249 17.41 -23.04 -3.90
CA ALA A 249 18.01 -21.97 -3.10
C ALA A 249 17.47 -20.59 -3.50
N VAL A 250 17.18 -20.41 -4.79
CA VAL A 250 16.57 -19.19 -5.36
C VAL A 250 15.17 -18.93 -4.79
N HIS A 251 14.33 -19.97 -4.66
CA HIS A 251 12.99 -19.83 -4.06
C HIS A 251 13.08 -19.47 -2.58
N ARG A 252 14.02 -20.07 -1.85
CA ARG A 252 14.24 -19.73 -0.43
C ARG A 252 14.64 -18.27 -0.27
N VAL A 253 15.55 -17.78 -1.11
CA VAL A 253 15.93 -16.35 -1.12
C VAL A 253 14.73 -15.46 -1.43
N ALA A 254 13.91 -15.80 -2.44
CA ALA A 254 12.69 -15.06 -2.75
C ALA A 254 11.77 -14.99 -1.53
N VAL A 255 11.46 -16.12 -0.90
CA VAL A 255 10.62 -16.17 0.31
C VAL A 255 11.16 -15.31 1.45
N TYR A 256 12.44 -15.45 1.81
CA TYR A 256 13.02 -14.65 2.90
C TYR A 256 13.05 -13.16 2.57
N SER A 257 13.38 -12.79 1.32
CA SER A 257 13.37 -11.39 0.88
C SER A 257 11.97 -10.78 0.91
N SER A 258 10.94 -11.53 0.52
CA SER A 258 9.54 -11.12 0.59
C SER A 258 9.03 -11.01 2.02
N VAL A 259 9.45 -11.90 2.92
CA VAL A 259 9.15 -11.80 4.37
C VAL A 259 9.80 -10.55 4.96
N ALA A 260 11.07 -10.28 4.63
CA ALA A 260 11.75 -9.07 5.07
C ALA A 260 11.04 -7.80 4.56
N LEU A 261 10.62 -7.79 3.29
CA LEU A 261 9.86 -6.69 2.72
C LEU A 261 8.49 -6.52 3.38
N LEU A 262 7.80 -7.62 3.72
CA LEU A 262 6.53 -7.59 4.44
C LEU A 262 6.67 -6.95 5.82
N VAL A 263 7.69 -7.37 6.59
CA VAL A 263 8.02 -6.77 7.88
C VAL A 263 8.34 -5.28 7.72
N LEU A 264 9.10 -4.92 6.69
CA LEU A 264 9.39 -3.53 6.37
C LEU A 264 8.12 -2.73 6.07
N TRP A 265 7.14 -3.27 5.34
CA TRP A 265 5.86 -2.60 5.09
C TRP A 265 5.02 -2.39 6.35
N ILE A 266 4.99 -3.38 7.24
CA ILE A 266 4.29 -3.24 8.52
C ILE A 266 4.98 -2.17 9.39
N TRP A 267 6.32 -2.17 9.42
CA TRP A 267 7.10 -1.14 10.11
C TRP A 267 6.87 0.26 9.52
N MET A 268 6.93 0.40 8.20
CA MET A 268 6.70 1.69 7.55
C MET A 268 5.25 2.17 7.69
N LEU A 269 4.29 1.26 7.79
CA LEU A 269 2.90 1.59 8.10
C LEU A 269 2.80 2.19 9.50
N LEU A 270 3.43 1.57 10.50
CA LEU A 270 3.51 2.09 11.86
C LEU A 270 4.14 3.50 11.89
N VAL A 271 5.32 3.66 11.27
CA VAL A 271 6.03 4.94 11.17
C VAL A 271 5.17 6.00 10.49
N THR A 272 4.45 5.64 9.42
CA THR A 272 3.51 6.54 8.74
C THR A 272 2.45 7.05 9.71
N CYS A 273 1.82 6.14 10.45
CA CYS A 273 0.78 6.50 11.42
C CYS A 273 1.32 7.26 12.64
N MET A 274 2.59 7.07 13.03
CA MET A 274 3.20 7.82 14.13
C MET A 274 3.50 9.28 13.76
N TYR A 275 4.02 9.55 12.56
CA TYR A 275 4.64 10.86 12.27
C TYR A 275 3.97 11.69 11.16
N PHE A 276 3.15 11.09 10.30
CA PHE A 276 2.59 11.75 9.12
C PHE A 276 1.07 11.69 9.13
N HIS A 277 0.41 12.66 8.48
CA HIS A 277 -1.04 12.82 8.41
C HIS A 277 -1.73 13.06 9.74
N THR A 278 -2.89 13.71 9.71
CA THR A 278 -3.78 13.84 10.87
C THR A 278 -4.47 12.49 11.19
N PRO A 279 -5.05 12.31 12.39
CA PRO A 279 -5.80 11.09 12.73
C PRO A 279 -6.94 10.78 11.77
N VAL A 280 -7.65 11.80 11.27
CA VAL A 280 -8.76 11.63 10.34
C VAL A 280 -8.26 11.21 8.96
N GLU A 281 -7.16 11.79 8.49
CA GLU A 281 -6.51 11.40 7.23
C GLU A 281 -6.00 9.95 7.28
N LYS A 282 -5.46 9.50 8.43
CA LYS A 282 -5.10 8.09 8.67
C LYS A 282 -6.32 7.17 8.62
N LEU A 283 -7.43 7.58 9.24
CA LEU A 283 -8.69 6.82 9.21
C LEU A 283 -9.21 6.64 7.79
N THR A 284 -9.22 7.70 6.99
CA THR A 284 -9.64 7.58 5.58
C THR A 284 -8.69 6.71 4.76
N GLY A 285 -7.37 6.78 4.99
CA GLY A 285 -6.40 5.87 4.36
C GLY A 285 -6.62 4.40 4.74
N LEU A 286 -6.98 4.13 6.01
CA LEU A 286 -7.36 2.79 6.50
C LEU A 286 -8.62 2.28 5.79
N LEU A 287 -9.66 3.10 5.65
CA LEU A 287 -10.89 2.75 4.95
C LEU A 287 -10.62 2.43 3.47
N THR A 288 -9.84 3.27 2.78
CA THR A 288 -9.42 2.99 1.40
C THR A 288 -8.61 1.68 1.31
N GLY A 289 -7.73 1.43 2.27
CA GLY A 289 -7.00 0.17 2.41
C GLY A 289 -7.93 -1.04 2.50
N TYR A 290 -8.98 -0.98 3.34
CA TYR A 290 -9.97 -2.05 3.43
C TYR A 290 -10.73 -2.29 2.13
N MET A 291 -11.12 -1.22 1.43
CA MET A 291 -11.82 -1.35 0.15
C MET A 291 -10.98 -2.14 -0.86
N SER A 292 -9.69 -1.84 -0.98
CA SER A 292 -8.81 -2.58 -1.90
C SER A 292 -8.49 -3.99 -1.42
N ILE A 293 -8.31 -4.21 -0.12
CA ILE A 293 -8.17 -5.55 0.47
C ILE A 293 -9.41 -6.40 0.17
N PHE A 294 -10.60 -5.82 0.29
CA PHE A 294 -11.86 -6.48 -0.03
C PHE A 294 -11.89 -6.88 -1.52
N THR A 295 -11.58 -5.96 -2.44
CA THR A 295 -11.51 -6.25 -3.88
C THR A 295 -10.56 -7.41 -4.19
N VAL A 296 -9.36 -7.42 -3.60
CA VAL A 296 -8.38 -8.51 -3.80
C VAL A 296 -8.90 -9.84 -3.22
N SER A 297 -9.63 -9.78 -2.11
CA SER A 297 -10.16 -10.96 -1.41
C SER A 297 -11.31 -11.65 -2.16
N LEU A 298 -11.95 -10.97 -3.12
CA LEU A 298 -12.96 -11.57 -3.99
C LEU A 298 -12.38 -12.60 -4.98
N ILE A 299 -11.05 -12.64 -5.15
CA ILE A 299 -10.36 -13.52 -6.11
C ILE A 299 -9.87 -14.80 -5.41
N ASN A 300 -10.40 -15.96 -5.84
CA ASN A 300 -10.21 -17.31 -5.26
C ASN A 300 -9.80 -18.38 -6.28
#